data_AF-A0A2V5YUV3-F1
#
_entry.id   AF-A0A2V5YUV3-F1
#
_cell.length_a   1.000
_cell.length_b   1.000
_cell.length_c   1.000
_cell.angle_alpha   90.00
_cell.angle_beta   90.00
_cell.angle_gamma   90.00
#
_symmetry.space_group_name_H-M   'P 1'
#
loop_
_entity.id
_entity.type
_entity.pdbx_description
1 polymer ?
#
loop_
_entity_poly.entity_id
_entity_poly.type
_entity_poly.pdbx_seq_one_letter_code
_entity_poly.pdbx_strand_id
1 'polypeptide(L)' 'TSKSGGLNGPAGMAFGDDGFLYVASRNTKEILRYDSEDGRPSSKPFIGSLADNPEFLLLVS' A
#
# COMPACT_ATOMS: atom_id res chain seq x y z
N THR A 1 -2.82 10.27 16.55
CA THR A 1 -2.85 9.00 15.79
C THR A 1 -2.81 9.37 14.32
N SER A 2 -1.99 8.72 13.49
CA SER A 2 -1.96 9.05 12.05
C SER A 2 -3.27 8.55 11.42
N LYS A 3 -4.23 9.46 11.22
CA LYS A 3 -5.54 9.13 10.62
C LYS A 3 -5.44 8.48 9.24
N SER A 4 -4.30 8.62 8.55
CA SER A 4 -4.09 8.12 7.18
C SER A 4 -3.50 6.70 7.09
N GLY A 5 -3.14 6.07 8.21
CA GLY A 5 -2.48 4.76 8.15
C GLY A 5 -1.13 4.76 7.41
N GLY A 6 -0.47 5.92 7.34
CA GLY A 6 0.80 6.09 6.61
C GLY A 6 0.65 6.51 5.15
N LEU A 7 -0.56 6.49 4.57
CA LEU A 7 -0.78 6.85 3.17
C LEU A 7 -0.62 8.36 2.92
N ASN A 8 -0.09 8.68 1.75
CA ASN A 8 -0.11 10.02 1.18
C ASN A 8 -0.48 9.96 -0.30
N GLY A 9 -1.67 10.45 -0.63
CA GLY A 9 -2.25 10.33 -1.97
C GLY A 9 -2.47 8.88 -2.37
N PRO A 10 -3.39 8.13 -1.72
CA PRO A 10 -3.69 6.77 -2.15
C PRO A 10 -4.23 6.76 -3.59
N ALA A 11 -3.78 5.81 -4.40
CA ALA A 11 -4.21 5.65 -5.80
C ALA A 11 -4.81 4.26 -6.04
N GLY A 12 -3.98 3.29 -6.45
CA GLY A 12 -4.40 1.90 -6.70
C GLY A 12 -4.33 1.02 -5.45
N MET A 13 -5.15 -0.04 -5.44
CA MET A 13 -5.17 -1.03 -4.36
C MET A 13 -5.49 -2.44 -4.87
N ALA A 14 -4.99 -3.47 -4.19
CA ALA A 14 -5.29 -4.88 -4.48
C ALA A 14 -5.24 -5.73 -3.21
N PHE A 15 -6.18 -6.67 -3.08
CA PHE A 15 -6.12 -7.71 -2.05
C PHE A 15 -5.30 -8.89 -2.56
N GLY A 16 -4.35 -9.35 -1.75
CA GLY A 16 -3.64 -10.60 -1.97
C GLY A 16 -4.31 -11.79 -1.29
N ASP A 17 -4.05 -12.97 -1.85
CA ASP A 17 -4.37 -14.27 -1.23
C ASP A 17 -3.45 -14.59 -0.04
N ASP A 18 -2.41 -13.78 0.16
CA ASP A 18 -1.48 -13.79 1.28
C ASP A 18 -1.99 -13.07 2.53
N GLY A 19 -3.24 -12.58 2.50
CA GLY A 19 -3.89 -11.93 3.64
C GLY A 19 -3.56 -10.45 3.79
N PHE A 20 -2.96 -9.80 2.78
CA PHE A 20 -2.67 -8.37 2.82
C PHE A 20 -3.47 -7.55 1.80
N LEU A 21 -3.84 -6.35 2.21
CA LEU A 21 -4.26 -5.28 1.31
C LEU A 21 -3.03 -4.44 0.93
N TYR A 22 -2.76 -4.36 -0.38
CA TYR A 22 -1.71 -3.52 -0.95
C TYR A 22 -2.30 -2.20 -1.43
N VAL A 23 -1.68 -1.07 -1.08
CA VAL A 23 -2.13 0.27 -1.50
C VAL A 23 -0.94 1.09 -1.98
N ALA A 24 -1.08 1.68 -3.15
CA ALA A 24 -0.16 2.65 -3.71
C ALA A 24 -0.25 3.96 -2.93
N SER A 25 0.82 4.34 -2.24
CA SER A 25 1.00 5.67 -1.66
C SER A 25 1.71 6.56 -2.67
N ARG A 26 0.93 7.19 -3.55
CA ARG A 26 1.40 7.87 -4.75
C ARG A 26 2.45 8.92 -4.45
N ASN A 27 2.21 9.77 -3.45
CA ASN A 27 3.05 10.91 -3.17
C ASN A 27 4.33 10.54 -2.41
N THR A 28 4.35 9.39 -1.72
CA THR A 28 5.58 8.85 -1.11
C THR A 28 6.33 7.89 -2.01
N LYS A 29 5.78 7.54 -3.19
CA LYS A 29 6.36 6.58 -4.14
C LYS A 29 6.63 5.21 -3.49
N GLU A 30 5.63 4.73 -2.75
CA GLU A 30 5.69 3.50 -1.97
C GLU A 30 4.46 2.63 -2.25
N ILE A 31 4.63 1.32 -2.12
CA ILE A 31 3.53 0.39 -1.89
C ILE A 31 3.52 0.07 -0.40
N LEU A 32 2.44 0.46 0.27
CA LEU A 32 2.19 0.10 1.66
C LEU A 32 1.29 -1.14 1.69
N ARG A 33 1.41 -1.93 2.75
CA ARG A 33 0.54 -3.08 2.97
C ARG A 33 -0.09 -3.04 4.36
N TYR A 34 -1.31 -3.56 4.41
CA TYR A 34 -2.16 -3.61 5.59
C TYR A 34 -2.66 -5.03 5.76
N ASP A 35 -2.81 -5.46 7.01
CA ASP A 35 -3.56 -6.67 7.30
C ASP A 35 -4.97 -6.56 6.68
N SER A 36 -5.40 -7.59 5.94
CA SER A 36 -6.67 -7.53 5.21
C SER A 36 -7.90 -7.69 6.09
N GLU A 37 -7.76 -8.24 7.30
CA GLU A 37 -8.87 -8.45 8.23
C GLU A 37 -9.15 -7.20 9.05
N ASP A 38 -8.11 -6.52 9.53
CA ASP A 38 -8.24 -5.41 10.48
C ASP A 38 -7.64 -4.08 10.04
N GLY A 39 -6.97 -4.03 8.89
CA GLY A 39 -6.41 -2.82 8.32
C GLY A 39 -5.16 -2.29 9.03
N ARG A 40 -4.51 -3.07 9.91
CA ARG A 40 -3.29 -2.63 10.58
C ARG A 40 -2.14 -2.47 9.58
N PRO A 41 -1.45 -1.30 9.55
CA PRO A 41 -0.32 -1.09 8.64
C PRO A 41 0.91 -1.91 9.07
N SER A 42 1.67 -2.38 8.09
CA SER A 42 3.05 -2.82 8.32
C SER A 42 3.94 -1.67 8.80
N SER A 43 4.98 -1.97 9.57
CA SER A 43 5.91 -0.97 10.11
C SER A 43 6.84 -0.35 9.06
N LYS A 44 6.94 -0.95 7.87
CA LYS A 44 7.74 -0.48 6.74
C LYS A 44 6.94 -0.66 5.44
N PRO A 45 7.26 0.14 4.40
CA PRO A 45 6.72 -0.09 3.06
C PRO A 45 7.01 -1.52 2.60
N PHE A 46 6.06 -2.10 1.86
CA PHE A 46 6.28 -3.38 1.19
C PHE A 46 7.28 -3.20 0.04
N ILE A 47 7.10 -2.14 -0.74
CA ILE A 47 8.06 -1.66 -1.73
C ILE A 47 8.24 -0.16 -1.51
N GLY A 48 9.48 0.29 -1.39
CA GLY A 48 9.82 1.70 -1.23
C GLY A 48 10.68 2.23 -2.37
N SER A 49 10.81 3.55 -2.43
CA SER A 49 11.69 4.26 -3.38
C SER A 49 11.41 3.92 -4.84
N LEU A 50 10.13 3.82 -5.22
CA LEU A 50 9.76 3.66 -6.62
C LEU A 50 10.28 4.85 -7.44
N ALA A 51 10.74 4.58 -8.67
CA ALA A 51 11.22 5.64 -9.56
C ALA A 51 10.09 6.62 -9.92
N ASP A 52 8.90 6.08 -10.18
CA ASP A 52 7.70 6.82 -10.58
C ASP A 52 6.59 6.70 -9.54
N ASN A 53 5.52 7.49 -9.72
CA ASN A 53 4.36 7.44 -8.86
C ASN A 53 3.54 6.16 -9.15
N PRO A 54 3.25 5.32 -8.14
CA PRO A 54 2.35 4.18 -8.33
C PRO A 54 0.90 4.66 -8.45
N GLU A 55 0.22 4.28 -9.54
CA GLU A 55 -1.16 4.69 -9.85
C GLU A 55 -2.14 3.50 -9.84
N PHE A 56 -1.80 2.41 -10.52
CA PHE A 56 -2.61 1.20 -10.60
C PHE A 56 -1.85 0.01 -10.01
N LEU A 57 -2.57 -0.84 -9.27
CA LEU A 57 -2.04 -2.10 -8.76
C LEU A 57 -2.84 -3.25 -9.36
N LEU A 58 -2.15 -4.17 -10.00
CA LEU A 58 -2.65 -5.48 -10.35
C LEU A 58 -1.76 -6.48 -9.63
N LEU A 59 -2.35 -7.25 -8.71
CA LEU A 59 -1.64 -8.38 -8.15
C LEU A 59 -1.79 -9.55 -9.12
N VAL A 60 -0.66 -10.17 -9.47
CA VAL A 60 -0.62 -11.38 -10.28
C VAL A 60 -0.35 -12.54 -9.33
N SER A 61 -1.36 -13.38 -9.14
CA SER A 61 -1.31 -14.62 -8.35
C SER A 61 -0.55 -15.72 -9.10
#